data_AF-A0A7S0HND4-F1
#
_entry.id   AF-A0A7S0HND4-F1
#
_cell.length_a   1.000
_cell.length_b   1.000
_cell.length_c   1.000
_cell.angle_alpha   90.00
_cell.angle_beta   90.00
_cell.angle_gamma   90.00
#
_symmetry.space_group_name_H-M   'P 1'
#
loop_
_entity.id
_entity.type
_entity.pdbx_description
1 polymer ?
#
loop_
_entity_poly.entity_id
_entity_poly.type
_entity_poly.pdbx_seq_one_letter_code
_entity_poly.pdbx_strand_id
1 'polypeptide(L)'
;AFGLRFVGHPEHIRDEHYERNQFMFNVCFVFDESTDVNAYQPIVKQVASDFRLMETQHRFLSSQTNHEQTKEIIEGIFHDINTLGQFSMPPTGVSDIPYFPKSNPDPIRLQQCLPRASVPEVSPHEVPVWVASKDSIKLADPDVLKLISFFDGVSDIATISIKSGMDLDFVLAKVSWLLQREVEVVRMIDKIRLNNYYT
;
A
#
# COMPACT_ATOMS: atom_id res chain seq x y z
N ALA A 1 -25.57 11.65 16.47
CA ALA A 1 -26.09 10.79 15.41
C ALA A 1 -25.02 9.74 15.11
N PHE A 2 -25.25 8.53 15.62
CA PHE A 2 -24.50 7.26 15.56
C PHE A 2 -22.96 7.20 15.74
N GLY A 3 -22.18 8.28 15.64
CA GLY A 3 -20.73 8.21 15.83
C GLY A 3 -20.01 7.34 14.80
N LEU A 4 -20.56 7.26 13.58
CA LEU A 4 -20.06 6.43 12.48
C LEU A 4 -19.76 7.28 11.24
N ARG A 5 -18.73 6.90 10.50
CA ARG A 5 -18.34 7.43 9.20
C ARG A 5 -18.54 6.38 8.11
N PHE A 6 -19.03 6.81 6.95
CA PHE A 6 -19.30 5.93 5.81
C PHE A 6 -18.40 6.33 4.64
N VAL A 7 -17.74 5.35 4.03
CA VAL A 7 -17.00 5.52 2.78
C VAL A 7 -17.63 4.62 1.75
N GLY A 8 -18.26 5.23 0.74
CA GLY A 8 -18.96 4.50 -0.32
C GLY A 8 -18.37 4.77 -1.70
N HIS A 9 -18.48 3.79 -2.59
CA HIS A 9 -18.26 3.97 -4.02
C HIS A 9 -19.48 3.44 -4.80
N PRO A 10 -20.38 4.32 -5.24
CA PRO A 10 -21.55 3.92 -6.02
C PRO A 10 -21.14 3.56 -7.45
N GLU A 11 -21.71 2.47 -7.96
CA GLU A 11 -21.48 1.97 -9.30
C GLU A 11 -22.77 1.96 -10.11
N HIS A 12 -22.62 2.26 -11.40
CA HIS A 12 -23.72 2.31 -12.35
C HIS A 12 -23.35 1.57 -13.63
N ILE A 13 -24.21 0.62 -13.99
CA ILE A 13 -24.10 -0.17 -15.20
C ILE A 13 -25.38 0.08 -16.00
N ARG A 14 -25.24 0.55 -17.25
CA ARG A 14 -26.36 0.68 -18.18
C ARG A 14 -26.30 -0.49 -19.14
N ASP A 15 -27.40 -1.23 -19.20
CA ASP A 15 -27.52 -2.36 -20.10
C ASP A 15 -29.00 -2.76 -20.27
N GLU A 16 -29.41 -3.05 -21.51
CA GLU A 16 -30.80 -3.39 -21.89
C GLU A 16 -31.26 -4.70 -21.26
N HIS A 17 -30.33 -5.55 -20.82
CA HIS A 17 -30.64 -6.83 -20.19
C HIS A 17 -31.28 -6.68 -18.79
N TYR A 18 -31.15 -5.51 -18.14
CA TYR A 18 -31.72 -5.26 -16.82
C TYR A 18 -33.15 -4.73 -16.92
N GLU A 19 -34.02 -5.04 -15.95
CA GLU A 19 -35.45 -4.65 -15.96
C GLU A 19 -35.70 -3.14 -16.17
N ARG A 20 -34.74 -2.30 -15.78
CA ARG A 20 -34.79 -0.83 -15.92
C ARG A 20 -33.76 -0.29 -16.89
N ASN A 21 -33.19 -1.14 -17.74
CA ASN A 21 -32.03 -0.85 -18.60
C ASN A 21 -30.79 -0.37 -17.82
N GLN A 22 -30.77 -0.60 -16.50
CA GLN A 22 -29.70 -0.21 -15.61
C GLN A 22 -29.65 -1.06 -14.35
N PHE A 23 -28.44 -1.25 -13.85
CA PHE A 23 -28.14 -1.86 -12.56
C PHE A 23 -27.29 -0.88 -11.74
N MET A 24 -27.69 -0.65 -10.48
CA MET A 24 -27.05 0.29 -9.57
C MET A 24 -26.77 -0.42 -8.26
N PHE A 25 -25.55 -0.32 -7.77
CA PHE A 25 -25.17 -0.82 -6.46
C PHE A 25 -24.15 0.12 -5.82
N ASN A 26 -23.93 -0.03 -4.51
CA ASN A 26 -22.96 0.78 -3.79
C ASN A 26 -22.21 -0.10 -2.81
N VAL A 27 -20.89 -0.04 -2.85
CA VAL A 27 -20.03 -0.70 -1.85
C VAL A 27 -19.72 0.34 -0.78
N CYS A 28 -20.02 0.05 0.48
CA CYS A 28 -19.81 0.96 1.61
C CYS A 28 -19.05 0.29 2.74
N PHE A 29 -17.98 0.94 3.21
CA PHE A 29 -17.31 0.59 4.45
C PHE A 29 -17.80 1.54 5.56
N VAL A 30 -18.01 0.98 6.74
CA VAL A 30 -18.52 1.68 7.92
C VAL A 30 -17.43 1.69 8.97
N PHE A 31 -17.13 2.88 9.49
CA PHE A 31 -16.07 3.11 10.46
C PHE A 31 -16.59 3.90 11.66
N ASP A 32 -15.86 3.87 12.76
CA ASP A 32 -16.07 4.77 13.89
C ASP A 32 -15.69 6.21 13.53
N GLU A 33 -16.26 7.19 14.25
CA GLU A 33 -16.10 8.62 14.00
C GLU A 33 -14.64 9.11 14.07
N SER A 34 -13.79 8.47 14.87
CA SER A 34 -12.39 8.86 15.06
C SER A 34 -11.43 8.31 14.00
N THR A 35 -11.89 7.41 13.13
CA THR A 35 -11.00 6.69 12.20
C THR A 35 -10.64 7.56 10.99
N ASP A 36 -9.35 7.53 10.60
CA ASP A 36 -8.91 8.10 9.33
C ASP A 36 -9.36 7.21 8.17
N VAL A 37 -10.28 7.75 7.37
CA VAL A 37 -10.94 7.03 6.28
C VAL A 37 -10.21 7.16 4.95
N ASN A 38 -9.24 8.07 4.83
CA ASN A 38 -8.60 8.40 3.56
C ASN A 38 -7.86 7.18 2.96
N ALA A 39 -7.24 6.36 3.81
CA ALA A 39 -6.53 5.16 3.38
C ALA A 39 -7.46 4.08 2.79
N TYR A 40 -8.74 4.10 3.13
CA TYR A 40 -9.72 3.10 2.69
C TYR A 40 -10.41 3.47 1.38
N GLN A 41 -10.45 4.74 1.02
CA GLN A 41 -11.06 5.21 -0.22
C GLN A 41 -10.56 4.48 -1.50
N PRO A 42 -9.24 4.28 -1.72
CA PRO A 42 -8.78 3.52 -2.89
C PRO A 42 -9.20 2.05 -2.84
N ILE A 43 -9.30 1.45 -1.65
CA ILE A 43 -9.73 0.05 -1.48
C ILE A 43 -11.22 -0.08 -1.80
N VAL A 44 -12.08 0.79 -1.23
CA VAL A 44 -13.53 0.78 -1.52
C VAL A 44 -13.77 0.94 -3.01
N LYS A 45 -13.02 1.83 -3.68
CA LYS A 45 -13.08 2.01 -5.13
C LYS A 45 -12.66 0.75 -5.90
N GLN A 46 -11.57 0.10 -5.50
CA GLN A 46 -11.11 -1.12 -6.15
C GLN A 46 -12.13 -2.25 -5.99
N VAL A 47 -12.63 -2.47 -4.77
CA VAL A 47 -13.67 -3.49 -4.50
C VAL A 47 -14.92 -3.23 -5.35
N ALA A 48 -15.38 -1.98 -5.44
CA ALA A 48 -16.50 -1.62 -6.28
C ALA A 48 -16.23 -1.88 -7.77
N SER A 49 -15.02 -1.57 -8.25
CA SER A 49 -14.59 -1.83 -9.63
C SER A 49 -14.54 -3.33 -9.94
N ASP A 50 -14.06 -4.14 -8.99
CA ASP A 50 -13.99 -5.61 -9.11
C ASP A 50 -15.40 -6.21 -9.17
N PHE A 51 -16.31 -5.76 -8.29
CA PHE A 51 -17.72 -6.15 -8.35
C PHE A 51 -18.42 -5.70 -9.63
N ARG A 52 -18.10 -4.51 -10.15
CA ARG A 52 -18.62 -4.01 -11.42
C ARG A 52 -18.18 -4.91 -12.58
N LEU A 53 -16.91 -5.34 -12.58
CA LEU A 53 -16.38 -6.26 -13.57
C LEU A 53 -17.10 -7.61 -13.52
N MET A 54 -17.23 -8.19 -12.31
CA MET A 54 -17.96 -9.45 -12.11
C MET A 54 -19.41 -9.37 -12.56
N GLU A 55 -20.09 -8.26 -12.27
CA GLU A 55 -21.46 -8.03 -12.71
C GLU A 55 -21.57 -7.91 -14.23
N THR A 56 -20.67 -7.16 -14.87
CA THR A 56 -20.67 -6.95 -16.32
C THR A 56 -20.40 -8.25 -17.09
N GLN A 57 -19.48 -9.09 -16.60
CA GLN A 57 -19.08 -10.31 -17.30
C GLN A 57 -20.01 -11.49 -17.02
N HIS A 58 -20.57 -11.58 -15.81
CA HIS A 58 -21.20 -12.80 -15.33
C HIS A 58 -22.53 -12.60 -14.60
N ARG A 59 -23.04 -11.37 -14.51
CA ARG A 59 -24.28 -11.05 -13.78
C ARG A 59 -24.24 -11.56 -12.33
N PHE A 60 -23.08 -11.40 -11.72
CA PHE A 60 -22.77 -12.02 -10.44
C PHE A 60 -23.65 -11.51 -9.29
N LEU A 61 -23.84 -10.19 -9.19
CA LEU A 61 -24.63 -9.54 -8.14
C LEU A 61 -26.12 -9.54 -8.44
N SER A 62 -26.52 -9.51 -9.72
CA SER A 62 -27.93 -9.57 -10.11
C SER A 62 -28.53 -10.97 -10.01
N SER A 63 -27.71 -12.02 -9.98
CA SER A 63 -28.18 -13.40 -9.83
C SER A 63 -28.36 -13.80 -8.35
N GLN A 64 -29.60 -14.16 -7.99
CA GLN A 64 -29.94 -14.65 -6.65
C GLN A 64 -29.13 -15.89 -6.22
N THR A 65 -28.69 -16.72 -7.17
CA THR A 65 -27.92 -17.94 -6.90
C THR A 65 -26.56 -17.65 -6.25
N ASN A 66 -26.02 -16.44 -6.46
CA ASN A 66 -24.67 -16.07 -6.06
C ASN A 66 -24.67 -15.21 -4.79
N HIS A 67 -25.82 -15.02 -4.14
CA HIS A 67 -25.92 -14.20 -2.92
C HIS A 67 -25.07 -14.75 -1.77
N GLU A 68 -25.05 -16.07 -1.57
CA GLU A 68 -24.21 -16.69 -0.54
C GLU A 68 -22.72 -16.49 -0.86
N GLN A 69 -22.30 -16.71 -2.11
CA GLN A 69 -20.93 -16.44 -2.54
C GLN A 69 -20.55 -14.96 -2.42
N THR A 70 -21.47 -14.04 -2.71
CA THR A 70 -21.25 -12.61 -2.54
C THR A 70 -20.99 -12.28 -1.07
N LYS A 71 -21.73 -12.89 -0.16
CA LYS A 71 -21.53 -12.74 1.28
C LYS A 71 -20.18 -13.29 1.72
N GLU A 72 -19.79 -14.48 1.25
CA GLU A 72 -18.47 -15.07 1.52
C GLU A 72 -17.32 -14.15 1.05
N ILE A 73 -17.45 -13.56 -0.14
CA ILE A 73 -16.48 -12.59 -0.66
C ILE A 73 -16.40 -11.36 0.25
N ILE A 74 -17.54 -10.77 0.64
CA ILE A 74 -17.56 -9.59 1.53
C ILE A 74 -16.93 -9.91 2.89
N GLU A 75 -17.23 -11.07 3.46
CA GLU A 75 -16.64 -11.54 4.73
C GLU A 75 -15.13 -11.76 4.60
N GLY A 76 -14.67 -12.35 3.48
CA GLY A 76 -13.25 -12.52 3.18
C GLY A 76 -12.52 -11.17 3.05
N ILE A 77 -13.11 -10.20 2.35
CA ILE A 77 -12.55 -8.85 2.22
C ILE A 77 -12.44 -8.18 3.59
N PHE A 78 -13.49 -8.30 4.42
CA PHE A 78 -13.48 -7.78 5.77
C PHE A 78 -12.39 -8.44 6.63
N HIS A 79 -12.20 -9.75 6.51
CA HIS A 79 -11.14 -10.48 7.20
C HIS A 79 -9.74 -10.03 6.76
N ASP A 80 -9.49 -9.93 5.46
CA ASP A 80 -8.20 -9.57 4.89
C ASP A 80 -7.76 -8.16 5.30
N ILE A 81 -8.67 -7.20 5.22
CA ILE A 81 -8.40 -5.82 5.58
C ILE A 81 -8.09 -5.70 7.08
N ASN A 82 -8.86 -6.38 7.94
CA ASN A 82 -8.69 -6.28 9.39
C ASN A 82 -7.53 -7.11 9.94
N THR A 83 -7.17 -8.22 9.29
CA THR A 83 -6.14 -9.17 9.78
C THR A 83 -4.80 -8.96 9.11
N LEU A 84 -4.79 -8.78 7.78
CA LEU A 84 -3.58 -8.70 6.97
C LEU A 84 -3.21 -7.25 6.62
N GLY A 85 -4.15 -6.30 6.79
CA GLY A 85 -3.96 -4.92 6.39
C GLY A 85 -3.79 -4.73 4.88
N GLN A 86 -4.27 -5.69 4.09
CA GLN A 86 -4.17 -5.69 2.64
C GLN A 86 -5.42 -6.30 2.01
N PHE A 87 -5.70 -5.96 0.76
CA PHE A 87 -6.83 -6.46 -0.01
C PHE A 87 -6.33 -7.04 -1.34
N SER A 88 -6.85 -8.19 -1.73
CA SER A 88 -6.65 -8.84 -3.02
C SER A 88 -7.91 -9.59 -3.43
N MET A 89 -8.12 -9.74 -4.74
CA MET A 89 -9.15 -10.63 -5.29
C MET A 89 -8.48 -11.87 -5.90
N PRO A 90 -8.95 -13.09 -5.60
CA PRO A 90 -9.96 -13.43 -4.59
C PRO A 90 -9.48 -13.17 -3.15
N PRO A 91 -10.38 -12.89 -2.19
CA PRO A 91 -10.02 -12.73 -0.79
C PRO A 91 -9.65 -14.06 -0.13
N THR A 92 -8.91 -14.01 0.98
CA THR A 92 -8.41 -15.21 1.67
C THR A 92 -9.55 -16.10 2.13
N GLY A 93 -9.43 -17.41 1.87
CA GLY A 93 -10.43 -18.40 2.27
C GLY A 93 -11.58 -18.58 1.26
N VAL A 94 -11.69 -17.71 0.24
CA VAL A 94 -12.67 -17.87 -0.83
C VAL A 94 -12.01 -18.58 -2.02
N SER A 95 -12.37 -19.85 -2.19
CA SER A 95 -11.98 -20.65 -3.35
C SER A 95 -13.09 -20.59 -4.41
N ASP A 96 -12.75 -20.80 -5.69
CA ASP A 96 -13.74 -20.93 -6.77
C ASP A 96 -14.54 -19.67 -7.15
N ILE A 97 -13.94 -18.47 -7.06
CA ILE A 97 -14.49 -17.31 -7.79
C ILE A 97 -14.30 -17.60 -9.29
N PRO A 98 -15.35 -17.89 -10.08
CA PRO A 98 -15.17 -18.51 -11.40
C PRO A 98 -14.58 -17.57 -12.46
N TYR A 99 -14.31 -16.32 -12.08
CA TYR A 99 -14.29 -15.18 -12.99
C TYR A 99 -13.14 -14.21 -12.77
N PHE A 100 -12.36 -14.40 -11.70
CA PHE A 100 -11.10 -13.69 -11.54
C PHE A 100 -9.95 -14.59 -12.01
N PRO A 101 -9.17 -14.20 -13.04
CA PRO A 101 -7.95 -14.93 -13.34
C PRO A 101 -7.08 -14.92 -12.08
N LYS A 102 -6.52 -16.07 -11.70
CA LYS A 102 -5.48 -16.20 -10.65
C LYS A 102 -4.17 -15.47 -11.01
N SER A 103 -4.22 -14.47 -11.89
CA SER A 103 -3.15 -13.53 -12.11
C SER A 103 -3.14 -12.61 -10.90
N ASN A 104 -2.39 -13.00 -9.88
CA ASN A 104 -2.16 -12.28 -8.63
C ASN A 104 -1.97 -10.78 -8.93
N PRO A 105 -3.00 -9.90 -8.80
CA PRO A 105 -2.73 -8.49 -8.81
C PRO A 105 -1.95 -8.19 -7.52
N ASP A 106 -0.98 -7.28 -7.56
CA ASP A 106 -0.27 -6.91 -6.34
C ASP A 106 -1.30 -6.45 -5.29
N PRO A 107 -1.30 -7.03 -4.08
CA PRO A 107 -2.32 -6.74 -3.09
C PRO A 107 -2.25 -5.26 -2.69
N ILE A 108 -3.40 -4.58 -2.63
CA ILE A 108 -3.48 -3.20 -2.15
C ILE A 108 -3.25 -3.23 -0.64
N ARG A 109 -2.16 -2.64 -0.17
CA ARG A 109 -1.84 -2.59 1.27
C ARG A 109 -2.29 -1.26 1.86
N LEU A 110 -3.00 -1.30 2.99
CA LEU A 110 -3.47 -0.09 3.71
C LEU A 110 -2.34 0.90 4.00
N GLN A 111 -1.16 0.40 4.36
CA GLN A 111 0.04 1.22 4.63
C GLN A 111 0.49 2.04 3.43
N GLN A 112 0.20 1.59 2.20
CA GLN A 112 0.51 2.36 0.98
C GLN A 112 -0.52 3.46 0.70
N CYS A 113 -1.71 3.37 1.31
CA CYS A 113 -2.83 4.27 1.10
C CYS A 113 -2.95 5.35 2.19
N LEU A 114 -2.27 5.21 3.32
CA LEU A 114 -2.12 6.29 4.29
C LEU A 114 -1.40 7.48 3.62
N PRO A 115 -1.81 8.73 3.91
CA PRO A 115 -1.06 9.89 3.45
C PRO A 115 0.37 9.72 3.95
N ARG A 116 1.31 9.54 3.00
CA ARG A 116 2.72 9.41 3.33
C ARG A 116 3.07 10.62 4.19
N ALA A 117 3.72 10.37 5.33
CA ALA A 117 4.34 11.45 6.09
C ALA A 117 5.15 12.32 5.12
N SER A 118 5.11 13.63 5.33
CA SER A 118 5.89 14.60 4.55
C SER A 118 7.30 14.04 4.37
N VAL A 119 7.77 14.04 3.12
CA VAL A 119 9.10 13.57 2.73
C VAL A 119 10.10 14.08 3.78
N PRO A 120 10.76 13.21 4.56
CA PRO A 120 11.70 13.66 5.57
C PRO A 120 12.78 14.49 4.87
N GLU A 121 13.01 15.72 5.34
CA GLU A 121 14.13 16.53 4.86
C GLU A 121 15.41 15.86 5.36
N VAL A 122 16.18 15.30 4.44
CA VAL A 122 17.43 14.60 4.73
C VAL A 122 18.59 15.54 4.47
N SER A 123 19.45 15.74 5.46
CA SER A 123 20.62 16.58 5.31
C SER A 123 21.82 15.79 4.74
N PRO A 124 22.71 16.41 3.94
CA PRO A 124 23.89 15.73 3.39
C PRO A 124 24.88 15.18 4.43
N HIS A 125 24.81 15.68 5.67
CA HIS A 125 25.68 15.33 6.79
C HIS A 125 25.15 14.19 7.65
N GLU A 126 23.92 13.74 7.39
CA GLU A 126 23.32 12.62 8.11
C GLU A 126 23.88 11.29 7.61
N VAL A 127 23.83 10.31 8.52
CA VAL A 127 24.36 8.97 8.32
C VAL A 127 23.21 7.97 8.29
N PRO A 128 23.05 7.20 7.20
CA PRO A 128 22.07 6.12 7.13
C PRO A 128 22.56 4.90 7.92
N VAL A 129 21.79 4.52 8.94
CA VAL A 129 22.06 3.36 9.80
C VAL A 129 21.02 2.28 9.57
N TRP A 130 21.47 1.03 9.44
CA TRP A 130 20.61 -0.13 9.31
C TRP A 130 19.85 -0.41 10.61
N VAL A 131 18.53 -0.51 10.53
CA VAL A 131 17.66 -0.91 11.64
C VAL A 131 17.12 -2.33 11.45
N ALA A 132 16.85 -2.74 10.21
CA ALA A 132 16.44 -4.10 9.85
C ALA A 132 17.58 -4.92 9.23
N SER A 133 17.40 -6.25 9.19
CA SER A 133 18.34 -7.15 8.49
C SER A 133 18.39 -6.84 7.00
N LYS A 134 19.61 -6.84 6.43
CA LYS A 134 19.87 -6.58 5.00
C LYS A 134 19.12 -7.57 4.08
N ASP A 135 18.83 -8.77 4.58
CA ASP A 135 18.17 -9.84 3.83
C ASP A 135 16.65 -9.64 3.65
N SER A 136 16.05 -8.71 4.41
CA SER A 136 14.61 -8.44 4.35
C SER A 136 14.21 -7.57 3.15
N ILE A 137 15.18 -7.04 2.40
CA ILE A 137 14.93 -6.09 1.32
C ILE A 137 14.71 -6.82 -0.01
N LYS A 138 13.45 -6.92 -0.43
CA LYS A 138 13.09 -7.26 -1.81
C LYS A 138 12.90 -5.97 -2.61
N LEU A 139 13.99 -5.28 -2.95
CA LEU A 139 13.95 -4.13 -3.86
C LEU A 139 14.34 -4.56 -5.28
N ALA A 140 13.58 -4.09 -6.26
CA ALA A 140 13.84 -4.34 -7.69
C ALA A 140 14.75 -3.29 -8.34
N ASP A 141 14.96 -2.13 -7.71
CA ASP A 141 15.70 -1.00 -8.29
C ASP A 141 17.23 -1.20 -8.12
N PRO A 142 18.00 -1.39 -9.21
CA PRO A 142 19.43 -1.65 -9.15
C PRO A 142 20.24 -0.48 -8.58
N ASP A 143 19.79 0.76 -8.78
CA ASP A 143 20.48 1.94 -8.26
C ASP A 143 20.39 1.99 -6.73
N VAL A 144 19.23 1.60 -6.19
CA VAL A 144 19.02 1.54 -4.75
C VAL A 144 19.80 0.38 -4.14
N LEU A 145 19.88 -0.77 -4.80
CA LEU A 145 20.72 -1.89 -4.36
C LEU A 145 22.21 -1.49 -4.32
N LYS A 146 22.68 -0.76 -5.33
CA LYS A 146 24.04 -0.21 -5.35
C LYS A 146 24.24 0.76 -4.19
N LEU A 147 23.30 1.67 -3.94
CA LEU A 147 23.39 2.63 -2.83
C LEU A 147 23.41 1.95 -1.45
N ILE A 148 22.53 0.97 -1.25
CA ILE A 148 22.40 0.15 -0.04
C ILE A 148 23.72 -0.54 0.33
N SER A 149 24.51 -0.97 -0.67
CA SER A 149 25.81 -1.62 -0.42
C SER A 149 26.83 -0.70 0.28
N PHE A 150 26.68 0.63 0.15
CA PHE A 150 27.56 1.62 0.77
C PHE A 150 27.07 2.12 2.12
N PHE A 151 25.90 1.69 2.60
CA PHE A 151 25.39 2.05 3.92
C PHE A 151 26.13 1.22 4.97
N ASP A 152 27.12 1.84 5.62
CA ASP A 152 27.99 1.27 6.63
C ASP A 152 27.64 1.73 8.06
N GLY A 153 26.70 2.69 8.20
CA GLY A 153 26.34 3.29 9.48
C GLY A 153 27.34 4.31 10.01
N VAL A 154 28.32 4.75 9.19
CA VAL A 154 29.38 5.70 9.59
C VAL A 154 29.57 6.82 8.55
N SER A 155 29.45 6.49 7.27
CA SER A 155 29.61 7.42 6.16
C SER A 155 28.37 8.32 6.04
N ASP A 156 28.61 9.63 5.89
CA ASP A 156 27.59 10.62 5.56
C ASP A 156 27.15 10.50 4.10
N ILE A 157 25.95 10.99 3.80
CA ILE A 157 25.37 10.95 2.45
C ILE A 157 26.29 11.60 1.41
N ALA A 158 26.94 12.72 1.73
CA ALA A 158 27.90 13.35 0.83
C ALA A 158 29.08 12.42 0.49
N THR A 159 29.61 11.72 1.49
CA THR A 159 30.67 10.72 1.27
C THR A 159 30.18 9.51 0.48
N ILE A 160 28.93 9.07 0.72
CA ILE A 160 28.31 7.96 -0.01
C ILE A 160 28.08 8.32 -1.49
N SER A 161 27.69 9.56 -1.79
CA SER A 161 27.57 10.07 -3.17
C SER A 161 28.91 9.97 -3.90
N ILE A 162 29.99 10.45 -3.29
CA ILE A 162 31.35 10.38 -3.86
C ILE A 162 31.78 8.93 -4.08
N LYS A 163 31.56 8.04 -3.10
CA LYS A 163 31.94 6.62 -3.17
C LYS A 163 31.16 5.85 -4.23
N SER A 164 29.86 6.15 -4.36
CA SER A 164 28.97 5.45 -5.30
C SER A 164 29.07 5.99 -6.74
N GLY A 165 29.67 7.18 -6.91
CA GLY A 165 29.73 7.90 -8.18
C GLY A 165 28.37 8.44 -8.62
N MET A 166 27.43 8.60 -7.69
CA MET A 166 26.09 9.13 -7.94
C MET A 166 26.00 10.59 -7.54
N ASP A 167 25.17 11.35 -8.24
CA ASP A 167 24.92 12.75 -7.92
C ASP A 167 24.27 12.92 -6.54
N LEU A 168 24.61 14.01 -5.83
CA LEU A 168 24.18 14.22 -4.45
C LEU A 168 22.67 14.35 -4.34
N ASP A 169 22.04 15.10 -5.25
CA ASP A 169 20.59 15.31 -5.26
C ASP A 169 19.85 14.00 -5.53
N PHE A 170 20.40 13.15 -6.40
CA PHE A 170 19.87 11.81 -6.65
C PHE A 170 19.92 10.93 -5.41
N VAL A 171 21.05 10.92 -4.70
CA VAL A 171 21.20 10.14 -3.45
C VAL A 171 20.24 10.64 -2.38
N LEU A 172 20.12 11.97 -2.18
CA LEU A 172 19.19 12.55 -1.21
C LEU A 172 17.74 12.16 -1.51
N ALA A 173 17.32 12.25 -2.77
CA ALA A 173 15.97 11.85 -3.20
C ALA A 173 15.72 10.36 -2.94
N LYS A 174 16.69 9.49 -3.24
CA LYS A 174 16.56 8.04 -3.01
C LYS A 174 16.57 7.66 -1.53
N VAL A 175 17.41 8.31 -0.71
CA VAL A 175 17.43 8.10 0.75
C VAL A 175 16.12 8.58 1.37
N SER A 176 15.63 9.76 1.00
CA SER A 176 14.37 10.26 1.51
C SER A 176 13.18 9.38 1.09
N TRP A 177 13.19 8.87 -0.13
CA TRP A 177 12.22 7.85 -0.57
C TRP A 177 12.32 6.55 0.24
N LEU A 178 13.53 6.10 0.60
CA LEU A 178 13.73 4.92 1.45
C LEU A 178 13.18 5.13 2.86
N LEU A 179 13.36 6.31 3.45
CA LEU A 179 12.81 6.66 4.77
C LEU A 179 11.28 6.74 4.76
N GLN A 180 10.70 7.17 3.62
CA GLN A 180 9.26 7.34 3.49
C GLN A 180 8.51 6.01 3.31
N ARG A 181 9.16 4.99 2.74
CA ARG A 181 8.64 3.62 2.82
C ARG A 181 8.89 3.18 4.27
N GLU A 182 7.83 2.99 5.06
CA GLU A 182 7.84 2.45 6.44
C GLU A 182 8.44 1.04 6.60
N VAL A 183 9.35 0.63 5.72
CA VAL A 183 10.27 -0.45 6.02
C VAL A 183 11.32 0.20 6.91
N GLU A 184 11.32 -0.10 8.21
CA GLU A 184 12.31 0.34 9.23
C GLU A 184 13.71 -0.20 8.92
N VAL A 185 14.21 0.07 7.72
CA VAL A 185 15.42 -0.51 7.16
C VAL A 185 16.57 0.43 7.42
N VAL A 186 16.33 1.74 7.30
CA VAL A 186 17.34 2.78 7.42
C VAL A 186 16.80 3.89 8.33
N ARG A 187 17.60 4.32 9.29
CA ARG A 187 17.34 5.49 10.12
C ARG A 187 18.47 6.50 9.92
N MET A 188 18.12 7.78 9.85
CA MET A 188 19.11 8.84 9.76
C MET A 188 19.54 9.28 11.17
N ILE A 189 20.86 9.43 11.35
CA ILE A 189 21.46 9.95 12.57
C ILE A 189 22.45 11.04 12.19
N ASP A 190 22.56 12.07 13.04
CA ASP A 190 23.61 13.08 12.88
C ASP A 190 25.01 12.47 13.02
N LYS A 191 25.94 12.93 12.18
CA LYS A 191 27.34 12.51 12.26
C LYS A 191 27.99 13.07 13.52
N ILE A 192 28.21 12.22 14.50
CA ILE A 192 28.90 12.59 15.75
C ILE A 192 30.41 12.58 15.51
N ARG A 193 31.07 13.72 15.73
CA ARG A 193 32.54 13.82 15.82
C ARG A 193 32.94 14.04 17.26
N LEU A 194 33.50 13.00 17.89
CA LEU A 194 34.12 13.12 19.21
C LEU A 194 35.60 13.46 19.03
N ASN A 195 36.03 14.58 19.59
CA ASN A 195 37.46 14.88 19.76
C ASN A 195 37.93 14.21 21.04
N ASN A 196 38.87 13.27 20.92
CA ASN A 196 39.52 12.67 22.08
C ASN A 196 40.57 13.63 22.63
N TYR A 197 40.33 14.13 23.84
CA TYR A 197 41.27 14.99 24.57
C TYR A 197 42.14 14.20 25.57
N TYR A 198 42.06 12.88 25.58
CA TYR A 198 42.83 12.03 26.48
C TYR A 198 43.98 11.38 25.71
N THR A 199 45.20 11.84 25.97
CA THR A 199 46.48 11.19 25.63
C THR A 199 46.96 10.34 26.78
#